data_AF-A0A1C5CBI8-F1
#
_entry.id   AF-A0A1C5CBI8-F1
#
_cell.length_a   1.000
_cell.length_b   1.000
_cell.length_c   1.000
_cell.angle_alpha   90.00
_cell.angle_beta   90.00
_cell.angle_gamma   90.00
#
_symmetry.space_group_name_H-M   'P 1'
#
loop_
_entity.id
_entity.type
_entity.pdbx_description
1 polymer ?
#
loop_
_entity_poly.entity_id
_entity_poly.type
_entity_poly.pdbx_seq_one_letter_code
_entity_poly.pdbx_strand_id
1 'polypeptide(L)'
;MTRPTLTDDEVQLAMNLVLREAQEAGRRPTITAVERRLDVKHATFYRNFPHLITWFQEQADAQRDTTKQEQRTEHKKTSEDIIADLRRENIQLRRTVGIYAEALRQLTLDYEKVCSQIQHQAQITDLASRRKQSR
;
A
#
# COMPACT_ATOMS: atom_id res chain seq x y z
N MET A 1 49.88 28.44 20.97
CA MET A 1 48.94 27.43 21.49
C MET A 1 48.38 26.66 20.31
N THR A 2 48.98 25.50 20.03
CA THR A 2 48.65 24.60 18.91
C THR A 2 47.29 23.95 19.19
N ARG A 3 46.31 24.19 18.32
CA ARG A 3 45.01 23.51 18.39
C ARG A 3 45.25 22.00 18.19
N PRO A 4 44.69 21.11 19.03
CA PRO A 4 44.71 19.69 18.72
C PRO A 4 43.97 19.50 17.40
N THR A 5 44.66 18.99 16.39
CA THR A 5 44.03 18.58 15.14
C THR A 5 43.20 17.35 15.48
N LEU A 6 41.87 17.52 15.61
CA LEU A 6 40.96 16.37 15.58
C LEU A 6 41.37 15.51 14.38
N THR A 7 41.69 14.26 14.65
CA THR A 7 42.01 13.29 13.62
C THR A 7 40.72 12.77 13.02
N ASP A 8 40.77 12.38 11.74
CA ASP A 8 39.62 11.80 11.03
C ASP A 8 39.08 10.56 11.79
N ASP A 9 39.96 9.80 12.43
CA ASP A 9 39.62 8.62 13.24
C ASP A 9 38.74 8.97 14.46
N GLU A 10 39.04 10.06 15.17
CA GLU A 10 38.25 10.52 16.33
C GLU A 10 36.84 10.94 15.90
N VAL A 11 36.74 11.62 14.75
CA VAL A 11 35.47 12.03 14.17
C VAL A 11 34.66 10.81 13.75
N GLN A 12 35.29 9.85 13.09
CA GLN A 12 34.62 8.63 12.62
C GLN A 12 34.12 7.78 13.80
N LEU A 13 34.89 7.69 14.88
CA LEU A 13 34.46 6.99 16.10
C LEU A 13 33.23 7.69 16.72
N ALA A 14 33.26 9.02 16.84
CA ALA A 14 32.11 9.78 17.35
C ALA A 14 30.86 9.62 16.47
N MET A 15 31.02 9.60 15.14
CA MET A 15 29.95 9.35 14.18
C MET A 15 29.33 7.96 14.35
N ASN A 16 30.16 6.92 14.47
CA ASN A 16 29.70 5.55 14.71
C ASN A 16 28.90 5.43 16.02
N LEU A 17 29.35 6.10 17.08
CA LEU A 17 28.62 6.12 18.35
C LEU A 17 27.27 6.80 18.22
N VAL A 18 27.18 7.92 17.51
CA VAL A 18 25.91 8.62 17.27
C VAL A 18 24.95 7.78 16.42
N LEU A 19 25.45 7.06 15.40
CA LEU A 19 24.63 6.14 14.61
C LEU A 19 24.06 5.00 15.46
N ARG A 20 24.87 4.45 16.38
CA ARG A 20 24.45 3.38 17.28
C ARG A 20 23.45 3.87 18.33
N GLU A 21 23.73 4.97 19.01
CA GLU A 21 22.84 5.56 20.03
C GLU A 21 21.50 5.96 19.41
N ALA A 22 21.51 6.48 18.18
CA ALA A 22 20.30 6.82 17.44
C ALA A 22 19.47 5.56 17.11
N GLN A 23 20.12 4.46 16.72
CA GLN A 23 19.46 3.18 16.48
C GLN A 23 18.85 2.61 17.76
N GLU A 24 19.60 2.59 18.88
CA GLU A 24 19.12 2.11 20.18
C GLU A 24 17.95 2.95 20.72
N ALA A 25 17.98 4.27 20.52
CA ALA A 25 16.92 5.18 20.95
C ALA A 25 15.74 5.28 19.95
N GLY A 26 15.83 4.65 18.78
CA GLY A 26 14.85 4.78 17.70
C GLY A 26 14.72 6.22 17.16
N ARG A 27 15.77 7.03 17.25
CA ARG A 27 15.81 8.44 16.84
C ARG A 27 16.65 8.62 15.58
N ARG A 28 16.47 9.76 14.90
CA ARG A 28 17.27 10.08 13.72
C ARG A 28 18.70 10.50 14.12
N PRO A 29 19.75 9.85 13.60
CA PRO A 29 21.12 10.34 13.78
C PRO A 29 21.27 11.68 13.05
N THR A 30 21.89 12.66 13.73
CA THR A 30 22.07 14.01 13.17
C THR A 30 23.51 14.47 13.33
N ILE A 31 23.98 15.25 12.36
CA ILE A 31 25.33 15.82 12.38
C ILE A 31 25.51 16.75 13.59
N THR A 32 24.45 17.45 14.00
CA THR A 32 24.45 18.29 15.21
C THR A 32 24.72 17.49 16.49
N ALA A 33 24.31 16.22 16.56
CA ALA A 33 24.64 15.37 17.71
C ALA A 33 26.13 15.00 17.75
N VAL A 34 26.74 14.78 16.57
CA VAL A 34 28.18 14.56 16.44
C VAL A 34 28.96 15.81 16.82
N GLU A 35 28.53 16.98 16.35
CA GLU A 35 29.14 18.28 16.68
C GLU A 35 29.11 18.58 18.18
N ARG A 36 27.98 18.31 18.84
CA ARG A 36 27.87 18.45 20.31
C ARG A 36 28.78 17.49 21.05
N ARG A 37 28.99 16.29 20.52
CA ARG A 37 29.84 15.27 21.16
C ARG A 37 31.33 15.61 21.07
N LEU A 38 31.73 16.22 19.95
CA LEU A 38 33.12 16.62 19.70
C LEU A 38 33.43 18.05 20.18
N ASP A 39 32.42 18.80 20.65
CA ASP A 39 32.50 20.23 20.98
C ASP A 39 33.10 21.08 19.83
N VAL A 40 32.73 20.75 18.59
CA VAL A 40 33.22 21.42 17.38
C VAL A 40 32.15 22.34 16.80
N LYS A 41 32.55 23.55 16.42
CA LYS A 41 31.65 24.48 15.71
C LYS A 41 31.29 23.92 14.33
N HIS A 42 30.00 23.99 13.98
CA HIS A 42 29.43 23.57 12.69
C HIS A 42 30.28 23.96 11.47
N ALA A 43 30.66 25.25 11.35
CA ALA A 43 31.46 25.74 10.23
C ALA A 43 32.87 25.11 10.14
N THR A 44 33.46 24.73 11.29
CA THR A 44 34.77 24.06 11.32
C THR A 44 34.63 22.59 10.94
N PHE A 45 33.55 21.94 11.38
CA PHE A 45 33.25 20.56 11.05
C PHE A 45 33.02 20.36 9.55
N TYR A 46 32.16 21.19 8.95
CA TYR A 46 31.85 21.14 7.52
C TYR A 46 33.03 21.49 6.61
N ARG A 47 33.93 22.36 7.07
CA ARG A 47 35.10 22.75 6.29
C ARG A 47 36.21 21.69 6.30
N ASN A 48 36.41 21.04 7.44
CA ASN A 48 37.53 20.12 7.63
C ASN A 48 37.17 18.66 7.28
N PHE A 49 35.92 18.24 7.46
CA PHE A 49 35.49 16.84 7.32
C PHE A 49 34.30 16.65 6.35
N PRO A 50 34.32 17.23 5.13
CA PRO A 50 33.19 17.10 4.20
C PRO A 50 32.93 15.65 3.77
N HIS A 51 33.99 14.84 3.64
CA HIS A 51 33.89 13.44 3.22
C HIS A 51 33.23 12.55 4.29
N LEU A 52 33.53 12.78 5.58
CA LEU A 52 32.89 12.06 6.69
C LEU A 52 31.42 12.45 6.84
N ILE A 53 31.07 13.70 6.56
CA ILE A 53 29.68 14.17 6.54
C ILE A 53 28.86 13.43 5.49
N THR A 54 29.37 13.31 4.26
CA THR A 54 28.69 12.56 3.20
C THR A 54 28.51 11.10 3.59
N TRP A 55 29.57 10.45 4.09
CA TRP A 55 29.50 9.07 4.56
C TRP A 55 28.47 8.87 5.67
N PHE A 56 28.40 9.79 6.63
CA PHE A 56 27.43 9.72 7.73
C PHE A 56 25.99 9.92 7.25
N GLN A 57 25.77 10.78 6.26
CA GLN A 57 24.45 10.95 5.65
C GLN A 57 24.00 9.67 4.93
N GLU A 58 24.89 9.03 4.17
CA GLU A 58 24.61 7.75 3.50
C GLU A 58 24.25 6.66 4.51
N GLN A 59 24.99 6.55 5.63
CA GLN A 59 24.70 5.58 6.69
C GLN A 59 23.40 5.89 7.43
N ALA A 60 23.12 7.17 7.69
CA ALA A 60 21.86 7.60 8.32
C ALA A 60 20.65 7.28 7.43
N ASP A 61 20.77 7.44 6.12
CA ASP A 61 19.71 7.09 5.17
C ASP A 61 19.57 5.57 5.02
N ALA A 62 20.67 4.81 5.03
CA ALA A 62 20.62 3.35 5.02
C ALA A 62 19.90 2.75 6.25
N GLN A 63 20.17 3.27 7.46
CA GLN A 63 19.45 2.87 8.69
C GLN A 63 17.95 3.20 8.63
N ARG A 64 17.57 4.26 7.91
CA ARG A 64 16.16 4.62 7.72
C ARG A 64 15.45 3.61 6.83
N ASP A 65 16.11 3.16 5.77
CA ASP A 65 15.53 2.19 4.85
C ASP A 65 15.35 0.82 5.49
N THR A 66 16.27 0.37 6.35
CA THR A 66 16.11 -0.88 7.11
C THR A 66 14.93 -0.81 8.09
N THR A 67 14.85 0.25 8.90
CA THR A 67 13.75 0.44 9.87
C THR A 67 12.38 0.52 9.17
N LYS A 68 12.34 1.18 8.00
CA LYS A 68 11.12 1.31 7.20
C LYS A 68 10.71 -0.01 6.52
N GLN A 69 11.68 -0.86 6.17
CA GLN A 69 11.42 -2.19 5.63
C GLN A 69 10.86 -3.13 6.71
N GLU A 70 11.41 -3.09 7.93
CA GLU A 70 10.93 -3.90 9.06
C GLU A 70 9.48 -3.56 9.46
N GLN A 71 9.13 -2.27 9.51
CA GLN A 71 7.74 -1.83 9.78
C GLN A 71 6.76 -2.24 8.67
N ARG A 72 7.22 -2.32 7.41
CA ARG A 72 6.41 -2.79 6.28
C ARG A 72 6.16 -4.29 6.32
N THR A 73 7.08 -5.08 6.89
CA THR A 73 6.87 -6.52 7.06
C THR A 73 5.86 -6.84 8.17
N GLU A 74 5.80 -6.04 9.23
CA GLU A 74 4.82 -6.24 10.32
C GLU A 74 3.38 -5.93 9.89
N HIS A 75 3.18 -5.03 8.93
CA HIS A 75 1.86 -4.64 8.42
C HIS A 75 1.43 -5.39 7.14
N LYS A 76 2.18 -6.42 6.73
CA LYS A 76 1.78 -7.23 5.58
C LYS A 76 0.63 -8.14 6.01
N LYS A 77 -0.60 -7.78 5.62
CA LYS A 77 -1.80 -8.64 5.73
C LYS A 77 -1.40 -10.09 5.46
N THR A 78 -1.68 -10.97 6.41
CA THR A 78 -1.25 -12.36 6.29
C THR A 78 -1.89 -12.97 5.04
N SER A 79 -1.25 -13.99 4.46
CA SER A 79 -1.85 -14.73 3.34
C SER A 79 -3.24 -15.24 3.69
N GLU A 80 -3.49 -15.57 4.95
CA GLU A 80 -4.79 -15.98 5.47
C GLU A 80 -5.83 -14.86 5.46
N ASP A 81 -5.46 -13.62 5.82
CA ASP A 81 -6.35 -12.45 5.73
C ASP A 81 -6.77 -12.18 4.28
N ILE A 82 -5.82 -12.30 3.34
CA ILE A 82 -6.09 -12.12 1.90
C ILE A 82 -7.06 -13.20 1.41
N ILE A 83 -6.85 -14.46 1.81
CA ILE A 83 -7.74 -15.57 1.44
C ILE A 83 -9.14 -15.38 2.05
N ALA A 84 -9.24 -14.90 3.29
CA ALA A 84 -10.50 -14.62 3.95
C ALA A 84 -11.28 -13.50 3.22
N ASP A 85 -10.59 -12.43 2.84
CA ASP A 85 -11.19 -11.33 2.06
C ASP A 85 -11.68 -11.80 0.69
N LEU A 86 -10.87 -12.58 -0.04
CA LEU A 86 -11.27 -13.15 -1.34
C LEU A 86 -12.48 -14.08 -1.23
N ARG A 87 -12.59 -14.86 -0.15
CA ARG A 87 -13.78 -15.70 0.10
C ARG A 87 -15.03 -14.87 0.34
N ARG A 88 -14.91 -13.79 1.13
CA ARG A 88 -16.04 -12.86 1.37
C ARG A 88 -16.49 -12.20 0.07
N GLU A 89 -15.54 -11.73 -0.73
CA GLU A 89 -15.81 -11.13 -2.04
C GLU A 89 -16.49 -12.12 -2.99
N ASN A 90 -16.02 -13.38 -3.05
CA ASN A 90 -16.63 -14.40 -3.89
C ASN A 90 -18.10 -14.69 -3.49
N ILE A 91 -18.39 -14.74 -2.19
CA ILE A 91 -19.76 -14.91 -1.68
C ILE A 91 -20.64 -13.72 -2.10
N GLN A 92 -20.13 -12.49 -1.97
CA GLN A 92 -20.85 -11.29 -2.36
C GLN A 92 -21.14 -11.25 -3.87
N LEU A 93 -20.16 -11.62 -4.70
CA LEU A 93 -20.32 -11.70 -6.15
C LEU A 93 -21.37 -12.73 -6.53
N ARG A 94 -21.33 -13.93 -5.95
CA ARG A 94 -22.33 -14.98 -6.20
C ARG A 94 -23.75 -14.52 -5.82
N ARG A 95 -23.89 -13.83 -4.69
CA ARG A 95 -25.18 -13.26 -4.27
C ARG A 95 -25.69 -12.23 -5.28
N THR A 96 -24.81 -11.36 -5.75
CA THR A 96 -25.13 -10.31 -6.73
C THR A 96 -25.57 -10.92 -8.06
N VAL A 97 -24.86 -11.94 -8.55
CA VAL A 97 -25.23 -12.69 -9.76
C VAL A 97 -26.59 -13.38 -9.59
N GLY A 98 -26.88 -13.95 -8.43
CA GLY A 98 -28.19 -14.55 -8.14
C GLY A 98 -29.34 -13.55 -8.28
N ILE A 99 -29.18 -12.35 -7.69
CA ILE A 99 -30.17 -11.26 -7.78
C ILE A 99 -30.38 -10.85 -9.25
N TYR A 100 -29.30 -10.64 -10.00
CA TYR A 100 -29.44 -10.25 -11.42
C TYR A 100 -30.07 -11.35 -12.27
N ALA A 101 -29.77 -12.62 -12.01
CA ALA A 101 -30.40 -13.74 -12.72
C ALA A 101 -31.91 -13.80 -12.45
N GLU A 102 -32.34 -13.54 -11.21
CA GLU A 102 -33.77 -13.47 -10.87
C GLU A 102 -34.46 -12.26 -11.51
N ALA A 103 -33.83 -11.10 -11.48
CA ALA A 103 -34.34 -9.89 -12.13
C ALA A 103 -34.53 -10.11 -13.65
N LEU A 104 -33.57 -10.77 -14.31
CA LEU A 104 -33.69 -11.13 -15.72
C LEU A 104 -34.85 -12.11 -15.98
N ARG A 105 -35.04 -13.12 -15.13
CA ARG A 105 -36.18 -14.05 -15.26
C ARG A 105 -37.52 -13.32 -15.12
N GLN A 106 -37.65 -12.43 -14.14
CA GLN A 106 -38.85 -11.62 -13.96
C GLN A 106 -39.12 -10.72 -15.16
N LEU A 107 -38.09 -10.03 -15.65
CA LEU A 107 -38.21 -9.17 -16.82
C LEU A 107 -38.66 -9.94 -18.07
N THR A 108 -38.16 -11.15 -18.28
CA THR A 108 -38.59 -12.01 -19.39
C THR A 108 -40.07 -12.40 -19.27
N LEU A 109 -40.52 -12.79 -18.07
CA LEU A 109 -41.92 -13.13 -17.84
C LEU A 109 -42.85 -11.92 -18.02
N ASP A 110 -42.44 -10.75 -17.54
CA ASP A 110 -43.20 -9.51 -17.70
C ASP A 110 -43.27 -9.11 -19.18
N TYR A 111 -42.17 -9.26 -19.92
CA TYR A 111 -42.14 -9.03 -21.36
C TYR A 111 -43.12 -9.95 -22.11
N GLU A 112 -43.09 -11.25 -21.84
CA GLU A 112 -44.01 -12.22 -22.45
C GLU A 112 -45.48 -11.90 -22.12
N LYS A 113 -45.74 -11.49 -20.88
CA LYS A 113 -47.08 -11.08 -20.43
C LYS A 113 -47.57 -9.83 -21.16
N VAL A 114 -46.73 -8.80 -21.29
CA VAL A 114 -47.07 -7.57 -22.01
C VAL A 114 -47.29 -7.86 -23.49
N CYS A 115 -46.43 -8.67 -24.12
CA CYS A 115 -46.62 -9.10 -25.50
C CYS A 115 -47.97 -9.82 -25.68
N SER A 116 -48.31 -10.74 -24.79
CA SER A 116 -49.59 -11.46 -24.83
C SER A 116 -50.79 -10.52 -24.68
N GLN A 117 -50.69 -9.52 -23.78
CA GLN A 117 -51.74 -8.51 -23.60
C GLN A 117 -51.94 -7.66 -24.84
N ILE A 118 -50.85 -7.20 -25.48
CA ILE A 118 -50.92 -6.42 -26.72
C ILE A 118 -51.52 -7.25 -27.85
N GLN A 119 -51.10 -8.51 -28.02
CA GLN A 119 -51.65 -9.40 -29.03
C GLN A 119 -53.16 -9.61 -28.86
N HIS A 120 -53.60 -9.83 -27.62
CA HIS A 120 -55.01 -9.96 -27.28
C HIS A 120 -55.80 -8.67 -27.57
N GLN A 121 -55.28 -7.51 -27.18
CA GLN A 121 -55.93 -6.22 -27.42
C GLN A 121 -55.99 -5.85 -28.91
N ALA A 122 -54.94 -6.18 -29.66
CA ALA A 122 -54.84 -5.90 -31.09
C ALA A 122 -55.56 -6.93 -31.97
N GLN A 123 -56.18 -7.97 -31.39
CA GLN A 123 -56.78 -9.11 -32.11
C GLN A 123 -55.81 -9.79 -33.10
N ILE A 124 -54.50 -9.66 -32.85
CA ILE A 124 -53.47 -10.24 -33.69
C ILE A 124 -53.32 -11.69 -33.26
N THR A 125 -53.94 -12.61 -34.01
CA THR A 125 -53.79 -14.04 -33.79
C THR A 125 -52.38 -14.48 -34.16
N ASP A 126 -51.61 -14.96 -33.20
CA ASP A 126 -50.28 -15.52 -33.47
C ASP A 126 -50.38 -16.80 -34.32
N LEU A 127 -49.92 -16.68 -35.58
CA LEU A 127 -49.96 -17.74 -36.57
C LEU A 127 -49.01 -18.91 -36.23
N ALA A 128 -47.94 -18.65 -35.46
CA ALA A 128 -46.99 -19.68 -35.04
C ALA A 128 -47.61 -20.64 -34.01
N SER A 129 -48.38 -20.11 -33.07
CA SER A 129 -49.12 -20.88 -32.06
C SER A 129 -50.25 -21.71 -32.68
N ARG A 130 -51.02 -21.15 -33.63
CA ARG A 130 -52.11 -21.85 -34.32
C ARG A 130 -51.62 -23.04 -35.17
N ARG A 131 -50.42 -22.95 -35.76
CA ARG A 131 -49.85 -24.03 -36.60
C ARG A 131 -49.45 -25.27 -35.77
N LYS A 132 -49.13 -25.11 -34.48
CA LYS A 132 -48.81 -26.24 -33.59
C LYS A 132 -50.04 -27.02 -33.12
N GLN A 133 -51.23 -26.40 -33.11
CA GLN A 133 -52.49 -27.05 -32.71
C GLN A 133 -53.20 -27.80 -33.86
N SER A 134 -52.77 -27.61 -35.12
CA SER A 134 -53.38 -28.22 -36.31
C SER A 134 -52.62 -29.45 -36.85
N ARG A 135 -51.66 -29.97 -36.09
CA ARG A 135 -50.97 -31.24 -36.35
C ARG A 135 -51.28 -32.22 -35.22
#